data_AF-A0A3B9I5R0-F1
#
_entry.id   AF-A0A3B9I5R0-F1
#
_cell.length_a   1.000
_cell.length_b   1.000
_cell.length_c   1.000
_cell.angle_alpha   90.00
_cell.angle_beta   90.00
_cell.angle_gamma   90.00
#
_symmetry.space_group_name_H-M   'P 1'
#
loop_
_entity.id
_entity.type
_entity.pdbx_description
1 polymer ?
#
loop_
_entity_poly.entity_id
_entity_poly.type
_entity_poly.pdbx_seq_one_letter_code
_entity_poly.pdbx_strand_id
1 'polypeptide(L)'
;MKIDSKIIAIAMVVMILGGVFTADALGIWKPESQKTPAKFSSGEFAGAYNPEDIRGSYSFGDIENSFDVSVETLADAFGINSTTTDIYRFQLKSLEEIYIDLEDDQEIGTGSVKYFVALYTGVPYTEESDNLPLRAVEILFEEGKIDTEQRDKLMKIVIDTSLYLSPVTENDSNPEPSESTDEHEAEKIINGNTIINDLLNYGITESQLIEVLGEMPASKNMKIRDFCTEKGLSFSEVKNKLTELLN
;
A
#
# COMPACT_ATOMS: atom_id res chain seq x y z
N MET A 1 -62.68 -6.66 9.05
CA MET A 1 -62.26 -7.06 7.68
C MET A 1 -60.91 -7.74 7.82
N LYS A 2 -60.77 -9.03 7.45
CA LYS A 2 -59.48 -9.74 7.49
C LYS A 2 -58.77 -9.47 6.17
N ILE A 3 -57.61 -8.83 6.22
CA ILE A 3 -56.78 -8.62 5.02
C ILE A 3 -56.04 -9.93 4.74
N ASP A 4 -56.04 -10.35 3.47
CA ASP A 4 -55.33 -11.56 3.04
C ASP A 4 -53.81 -11.36 3.19
N SER A 5 -53.11 -12.35 3.75
CA SER A 5 -51.66 -12.32 3.96
C SER A 5 -50.90 -12.05 2.65
N LYS A 6 -51.43 -12.50 1.50
CA LYS A 6 -50.85 -12.23 0.19
C LYS A 6 -50.87 -10.75 -0.19
N ILE A 7 -51.93 -10.03 0.19
CA ILE A 7 -52.07 -8.60 -0.05
C ILE A 7 -51.10 -7.82 0.83
N ILE A 8 -50.91 -8.26 2.09
CA ILE A 8 -49.93 -7.66 3.00
C ILE A 8 -48.51 -7.84 2.47
N ALA A 9 -48.16 -9.04 1.99
CA ALA A 9 -46.84 -9.32 1.43
C ALA A 9 -46.54 -8.45 0.20
N ILE A 10 -47.50 -8.32 -0.72
CA ILE A 10 -47.36 -7.46 -1.91
C ILE A 10 -47.24 -5.98 -1.49
N ALA A 11 -48.07 -5.52 -0.55
CA ALA A 11 -48.03 -4.14 -0.07
C ALA A 11 -46.68 -3.80 0.59
N MET A 12 -46.09 -4.74 1.34
CA MET A 12 -44.75 -4.56 1.91
C MET A 12 -43.67 -4.41 0.85
N VAL A 13 -43.67 -5.28 -0.18
CA VAL A 13 -42.70 -5.20 -1.28
C VAL A 13 -42.83 -3.88 -2.03
N VAL A 14 -44.07 -3.46 -2.33
CA VAL A 14 -44.35 -2.18 -2.99
C VAL A 14 -43.92 -0.99 -2.12
N MET A 15 -44.11 -1.05 -0.80
CA MET A 15 -43.72 0.03 0.10
C MET A 15 -42.19 0.14 0.23
N ILE A 16 -41.48 -0.98 0.27
CA ILE A 16 -40.00 -1.00 0.32
C ILE A 16 -39.42 -0.51 -1.01
N LEU A 17 -39.79 -1.13 -2.14
CA LEU A 17 -39.25 -0.78 -3.46
C LEU A 17 -39.72 0.61 -3.91
N GLY A 18 -41.00 0.94 -3.65
CA GLY A 18 -41.56 2.25 -3.95
C GLY A 18 -40.93 3.35 -3.09
N GLY A 19 -40.61 3.07 -1.83
CA GLY A 19 -39.89 4.00 -0.96
C GLY A 19 -38.49 4.32 -1.47
N VAL A 20 -37.71 3.29 -1.86
CA VAL A 20 -36.37 3.45 -2.45
C VAL A 20 -36.43 4.24 -3.76
N PHE A 21 -37.34 3.87 -4.67
CA PHE A 21 -37.50 4.58 -5.95
C PHE A 21 -37.92 6.05 -5.75
N THR A 22 -38.77 6.33 -4.76
CA THR A 22 -39.19 7.69 -4.44
C THR A 22 -38.05 8.50 -3.82
N ALA A 23 -37.24 7.90 -2.93
CA ALA A 23 -36.09 8.56 -2.32
C ALA A 23 -34.98 8.88 -3.34
N ASP A 24 -34.77 7.99 -4.31
CA ASP A 24 -33.87 8.20 -5.45
C ASP A 24 -34.38 9.31 -6.37
N ALA A 25 -35.65 9.25 -6.79
CA ALA A 25 -36.27 10.27 -7.65
C ALA A 25 -36.31 11.68 -7.02
N LEU A 26 -36.42 11.77 -5.70
CA LEU A 26 -36.36 13.04 -4.97
C LEU A 26 -34.92 13.53 -4.71
N GLY A 27 -33.90 12.76 -5.10
CA GLY A 27 -32.48 13.09 -4.85
C GLY A 27 -32.12 13.17 -3.36
N ILE A 28 -32.94 12.58 -2.49
CA ILE A 28 -32.71 12.50 -1.04
C ILE A 28 -31.59 11.48 -0.77
N TRP A 29 -31.47 10.48 -1.63
CA TRP A 29 -30.39 9.51 -1.60
C TRP A 29 -29.20 10.00 -2.45
N LYS A 30 -28.11 10.40 -1.80
CA LYS A 30 -26.81 10.66 -2.44
C LYS A 30 -25.81 9.62 -1.95
N PRO A 31 -25.49 8.57 -2.74
CA PRO A 31 -24.56 7.53 -2.32
C PRO A 31 -23.09 7.97 -2.34
N GLU A 32 -22.82 9.21 -2.77
CA GLU A 32 -21.48 9.73 -2.87
C GLU A 32 -21.01 10.17 -1.48
N SER A 33 -20.19 9.31 -0.86
CA SER A 33 -19.46 9.65 0.36
C SER A 33 -18.63 10.90 0.08
N GLN A 34 -18.96 12.01 0.73
CA GLN A 34 -18.20 13.25 0.61
C GLN A 34 -16.85 13.06 1.31
N LYS A 35 -15.78 12.88 0.54
CA LYS A 35 -14.42 12.69 1.05
C LYS A 35 -13.74 14.02 1.30
N THR A 36 -14.38 14.83 2.12
CA THR A 36 -13.89 16.17 2.48
C THR A 36 -13.64 16.17 3.98
N PRO A 37 -12.38 16.31 4.44
CA PRO A 37 -12.09 16.32 5.87
C PRO A 37 -12.83 17.44 6.60
N ALA A 38 -13.08 17.24 7.88
CA ALA A 38 -13.49 18.31 8.78
C ALA A 38 -12.42 19.43 8.81
N LYS A 39 -12.87 20.66 9.06
CA LYS A 39 -11.99 21.83 9.23
C LYS A 39 -11.87 22.20 10.70
N PHE A 40 -10.74 22.78 11.08
CA PHE A 40 -10.62 23.41 12.40
C PHE A 40 -11.65 24.54 12.53
N SER A 41 -12.39 24.55 13.63
CA SER A 41 -13.47 25.51 13.87
C SER A 41 -13.00 26.83 14.50
N SER A 42 -11.80 26.84 15.09
CA SER A 42 -11.23 27.99 15.80
C SER A 42 -9.71 27.85 15.95
N GLY A 43 -9.05 28.88 16.48
CA GLY A 43 -7.59 28.94 16.63
C GLY A 43 -6.87 29.47 15.39
N GLU A 44 -5.54 29.41 15.42
CA GLU A 44 -4.67 29.87 14.32
C GLU A 44 -4.93 29.14 12.99
N PHE A 45 -5.34 27.87 13.07
CA PHE A 45 -5.61 27.01 11.92
C PHE A 45 -7.09 26.99 11.49
N ALA A 46 -7.93 27.89 12.00
CA ALA A 46 -9.36 27.91 11.69
C ALA A 46 -9.62 27.96 10.17
N GLY A 47 -10.45 27.04 9.68
CA GLY A 47 -10.77 26.92 8.25
C GLY A 47 -9.79 26.04 7.45
N ALA A 48 -8.63 25.68 8.01
CA ALA A 48 -7.78 24.62 7.46
C ALA A 48 -8.39 23.25 7.73
N TYR A 49 -8.10 22.30 6.84
CA TYR A 49 -8.54 20.91 6.99
C TYR A 49 -7.77 20.21 8.11
N ASN A 50 -8.45 19.33 8.84
CA ASN A 50 -7.88 18.56 9.93
C ASN A 50 -7.43 17.17 9.42
N PRO A 51 -6.13 16.83 9.50
CA PRO A 51 -5.61 15.51 9.11
C PRO A 51 -6.25 14.34 9.87
N GLU A 52 -6.76 14.54 11.09
CA GLU A 52 -7.41 13.47 11.86
C GLU A 52 -8.63 12.85 11.16
N ASP A 53 -9.33 13.63 10.30
CA ASP A 53 -10.51 13.14 9.57
C ASP A 53 -10.16 12.53 8.20
N ILE A 54 -8.87 12.34 7.90
CA ILE A 54 -8.45 11.48 6.79
C ILE A 54 -8.85 10.02 7.10
N ARG A 55 -9.31 9.29 6.09
CA ARG A 55 -9.79 7.90 6.22
C ARG A 55 -9.13 7.00 5.19
N GLY A 56 -9.03 5.70 5.49
CA GLY A 56 -8.41 4.74 4.58
C GLY A 56 -9.05 4.67 3.18
N SER A 57 -10.32 5.07 3.04
CA SER A 57 -11.00 5.13 1.73
C SER A 57 -10.63 6.35 0.88
N TYR A 58 -9.90 7.32 1.44
CA TYR A 58 -9.44 8.50 0.70
C TYR A 58 -8.35 8.08 -0.28
N SER A 59 -8.23 8.79 -1.40
CA SER A 59 -7.11 8.65 -2.32
C SER A 59 -6.08 9.75 -2.11
N PHE A 60 -4.88 9.61 -2.70
CA PHE A 60 -3.93 10.73 -2.71
C PHE A 60 -4.53 11.98 -3.35
N GLY A 61 -5.36 11.86 -4.40
CA GLY A 61 -6.08 13.00 -4.96
C GLY A 61 -7.04 13.67 -3.97
N ASP A 62 -7.70 12.92 -3.09
CA ASP A 62 -8.53 13.50 -2.01
C ASP A 62 -7.67 14.30 -1.01
N ILE A 63 -6.43 13.84 -0.75
CA ILE A 63 -5.47 14.53 0.11
C ILE A 63 -4.94 15.79 -0.56
N GLU A 64 -4.51 15.73 -1.81
CA GLU A 64 -4.04 16.88 -2.58
C GLU A 64 -5.08 18.00 -2.60
N ASN A 65 -6.33 17.66 -2.94
CA ASN A 65 -7.44 18.62 -2.99
C ASN A 65 -7.75 19.31 -1.65
N SER A 66 -7.39 18.67 -0.53
CA SER A 66 -7.73 19.16 0.81
C SER A 66 -6.54 19.80 1.53
N PHE A 67 -5.32 19.31 1.31
CA PHE A 67 -4.15 19.68 2.11
C PHE A 67 -3.01 20.29 1.30
N ASP A 68 -3.17 20.41 -0.04
CA ASP A 68 -2.16 20.98 -0.94
C ASP A 68 -0.81 20.22 -0.88
N VAL A 69 -0.89 18.90 -0.72
CA VAL A 69 0.24 17.97 -0.82
C VAL A 69 0.10 17.20 -2.12
N SER A 70 1.04 17.37 -3.05
CA SER A 70 0.91 16.77 -4.39
C SER A 70 0.84 15.25 -4.34
N VAL A 71 0.14 14.65 -5.30
CA VAL A 71 0.06 13.19 -5.40
C VAL A 71 1.43 12.57 -5.68
N GLU A 72 2.34 13.28 -6.34
CA GLU A 72 3.72 12.86 -6.57
C GLU A 72 4.53 12.85 -5.27
N THR A 73 4.38 13.88 -4.42
CA THR A 73 5.01 13.94 -3.09
C THR A 73 4.52 12.79 -2.22
N LEU A 74 3.20 12.52 -2.23
CA LEU A 74 2.61 11.40 -1.48
C LEU A 74 3.08 10.04 -2.03
N ALA A 75 3.14 9.88 -3.35
CA ALA A 75 3.61 8.67 -3.98
C ALA A 75 5.08 8.40 -3.63
N ASP A 76 5.97 9.39 -3.74
CA ASP A 76 7.38 9.27 -3.38
C ASP A 76 7.55 8.96 -1.88
N ALA A 77 6.89 9.73 -1.00
CA ALA A 77 6.92 9.54 0.44
C ALA A 77 6.56 8.11 0.88
N PHE A 78 5.59 7.49 0.20
CA PHE A 78 5.09 6.16 0.53
C PHE A 78 5.54 5.06 -0.44
N GLY A 79 6.52 5.36 -1.32
CA GLY A 79 7.13 4.38 -2.24
C GLY A 79 6.21 3.89 -3.36
N ILE A 80 5.14 4.60 -3.69
CA ILE A 80 4.19 4.20 -4.75
C ILE A 80 4.75 4.59 -6.12
N ASN A 81 4.92 3.59 -7.00
CA ASN A 81 5.44 3.82 -8.34
C ASN A 81 4.36 4.47 -9.24
N SER A 82 4.60 5.72 -9.63
CA SER A 82 3.71 6.52 -10.49
C SER A 82 3.65 6.06 -11.95
N THR A 83 4.57 5.19 -12.38
CA THR A 83 4.58 4.62 -13.74
C THR A 83 3.62 3.44 -13.86
N THR A 84 3.46 2.66 -12.78
CA THR A 84 2.64 1.44 -12.79
C THR A 84 1.31 1.60 -12.04
N THR A 85 1.10 2.73 -11.36
CA THR A 85 -0.06 2.94 -10.48
C THR A 85 -0.73 4.27 -10.81
N ASP A 86 -2.07 4.28 -10.88
CA ASP A 86 -2.82 5.53 -10.87
C ASP A 86 -2.75 6.16 -9.47
N ILE A 87 -1.73 6.98 -9.26
CA ILE A 87 -1.44 7.61 -7.96
C ILE A 87 -2.56 8.55 -7.52
N TYR A 88 -3.32 9.17 -8.44
CA TYR A 88 -4.40 10.07 -8.07
C TYR A 88 -5.56 9.31 -7.40
N ARG A 89 -5.84 8.09 -7.87
CA ARG A 89 -6.91 7.22 -7.36
C ARG A 89 -6.43 6.21 -6.31
N PHE A 90 -5.14 6.14 -6.04
CA PHE A 90 -4.54 5.24 -5.06
C PHE A 90 -5.13 5.48 -3.66
N GLN A 91 -5.75 4.46 -3.06
CA GLN A 91 -6.43 4.57 -1.76
C GLN A 91 -5.48 4.28 -0.59
N LEU A 92 -5.60 5.05 0.50
CA LEU A 92 -4.68 4.95 1.64
C LEU A 92 -4.71 3.58 2.31
N LYS A 93 -5.87 2.91 2.38
CA LYS A 93 -6.01 1.56 2.95
C LYS A 93 -5.15 0.51 2.25
N SER A 94 -4.73 0.76 1.00
CA SER A 94 -3.90 -0.17 0.24
C SER A 94 -2.44 -0.16 0.72
N LEU A 95 -2.01 0.84 1.51
CA LEU A 95 -0.66 0.87 2.09
C LEU A 95 -0.44 -0.29 3.07
N GLU A 96 -1.45 -0.61 3.90
CA GLU A 96 -1.39 -1.73 4.85
C GLU A 96 -1.28 -3.08 4.11
N GLU A 97 -1.84 -3.18 2.90
CA GLU A 97 -1.70 -4.36 2.05
C GLU A 97 -0.31 -4.46 1.41
N ILE A 98 0.28 -3.33 1.00
CA ILE A 98 1.63 -3.27 0.41
C ILE A 98 2.69 -3.63 1.44
N TYR A 99 2.51 -3.16 2.67
CA TYR A 99 3.49 -3.30 3.75
C TYR A 99 3.08 -4.35 4.80
N ILE A 100 2.35 -5.39 4.38
CA ILE A 100 1.86 -6.45 5.26
C ILE A 100 2.99 -7.30 5.89
N ASP A 101 4.16 -7.34 5.25
CA ASP A 101 5.32 -8.17 5.66
C ASP A 101 6.29 -7.42 6.60
N LEU A 102 5.88 -6.28 7.17
CA LEU A 102 6.62 -5.60 8.23
C LEU A 102 6.64 -6.42 9.53
N GLU A 103 7.51 -6.05 10.48
CA GLU A 103 7.55 -6.69 11.79
C GLU A 103 6.21 -6.55 12.54
N ASP A 104 5.87 -7.47 13.46
CA ASP A 104 4.53 -7.61 14.06
C ASP A 104 3.97 -6.32 14.73
N ASP A 105 4.82 -5.35 15.07
CA ASP A 105 4.48 -4.05 15.67
C ASP A 105 4.63 -2.85 14.72
N GLN A 106 4.98 -3.10 13.46
CA GLN A 106 5.21 -2.10 12.44
C GLN A 106 4.06 -2.03 11.43
N GLU A 107 3.60 -0.82 11.12
CA GLU A 107 2.53 -0.59 10.15
C GLU A 107 2.80 0.69 9.36
N ILE A 108 2.72 0.61 8.03
CA ILE A 108 2.63 1.79 7.17
C ILE A 108 1.23 1.82 6.57
N GLY A 109 0.41 2.75 7.07
CA GLY A 109 -1.02 2.76 6.79
C GLY A 109 -1.63 4.16 6.79
N THR A 110 -2.94 4.21 7.04
CA THR A 110 -3.67 5.49 7.06
C THR A 110 -3.12 6.43 8.16
N GLY A 111 -2.71 5.89 9.31
CA GLY A 111 -2.13 6.67 10.40
C GLY A 111 -0.82 7.37 10.01
N SER A 112 0.06 6.68 9.30
CA SER A 112 1.32 7.23 8.78
C SER A 112 1.07 8.41 7.83
N VAL A 113 0.05 8.30 6.96
CA VAL A 113 -0.34 9.38 6.03
C VAL A 113 -0.89 10.60 6.80
N LYS A 114 -1.74 10.39 7.81
CA LYS A 114 -2.23 11.49 8.66
C LYS A 114 -1.08 12.27 9.29
N TYR A 115 -0.13 11.54 9.86
CA TYR A 115 1.00 12.15 10.54
C TYR A 115 1.92 12.90 9.57
N PHE A 116 2.22 12.30 8.42
CA PHE A 116 2.97 12.97 7.36
C PHE A 116 2.29 14.27 6.90
N VAL A 117 0.98 14.24 6.61
CA VAL A 117 0.24 15.43 6.17
C VAL A 117 0.23 16.51 7.26
N ALA A 118 0.07 16.14 8.53
CA ALA A 118 0.15 17.09 9.63
C ALA A 118 1.51 17.79 9.70
N LEU A 119 2.60 17.04 9.59
CA LEU A 119 3.96 17.57 9.58
C LEU A 119 4.20 18.45 8.34
N TYR A 120 3.74 18.02 7.17
CA TYR A 120 3.92 18.74 5.90
C TYR A 120 3.19 20.08 5.87
N THR A 121 2.01 20.15 6.47
CA THR A 121 1.17 21.36 6.52
C THR A 121 1.39 22.21 7.76
N GLY A 122 2.09 21.69 8.77
CA GLY A 122 2.34 22.35 10.05
C GLY A 122 1.11 22.49 10.94
N VAL A 123 0.02 21.78 10.65
CA VAL A 123 -1.20 21.84 11.45
C VAL A 123 -1.12 20.91 12.67
N PRO A 124 -1.87 21.19 13.76
CA PRO A 124 -1.87 20.34 14.94
C PRO A 124 -2.44 18.96 14.66
N TYR A 125 -1.87 17.94 15.30
CA TYR A 125 -2.29 16.55 15.18
C TYR A 125 -1.98 15.81 16.49
N THR A 126 -2.95 15.06 17.01
CA THR A 126 -2.83 14.49 18.37
C THR A 126 -2.36 13.04 18.42
N GLU A 127 -2.56 12.28 17.34
CA GLU A 127 -2.24 10.86 17.28
C GLU A 127 -0.97 10.62 16.47
N GLU A 128 0.20 11.02 16.99
CA GLU A 128 1.51 10.72 16.37
C GLU A 128 1.56 9.27 15.90
N SER A 129 2.06 9.05 14.68
CA SER A 129 2.20 7.69 14.17
C SER A 129 3.47 7.07 14.74
N ASP A 130 3.38 5.79 15.08
CA ASP A 130 4.53 5.01 15.56
C ASP A 130 5.49 4.62 14.43
N ASN A 131 5.11 4.82 13.16
CA ASN A 131 5.87 4.38 11.99
C ASN A 131 5.70 5.31 10.79
N LEU A 132 6.81 5.74 10.19
CA LEU A 132 6.84 6.48 8.92
C LEU A 132 7.83 5.84 7.94
N PRO A 133 7.59 5.89 6.62
CA PRO A 133 8.64 5.53 5.67
C PRO A 133 9.84 6.47 5.79
N LEU A 134 11.05 5.94 5.65
CA LEU A 134 12.27 6.75 5.64
C LEU A 134 12.17 7.91 4.64
N ARG A 135 11.72 7.61 3.42
CA ARG A 135 11.56 8.58 2.35
C ARG A 135 10.60 9.73 2.70
N ALA A 136 9.55 9.45 3.46
CA ALA A 136 8.61 10.46 3.93
C ALA A 136 9.30 11.50 4.85
N VAL A 137 10.17 11.04 5.76
CA VAL A 137 10.92 11.95 6.66
C VAL A 137 11.98 12.74 5.90
N GLU A 138 12.62 12.14 4.90
CA GLU A 138 13.56 12.84 4.02
C GLU A 138 12.88 13.98 3.26
N ILE A 139 11.73 13.73 2.63
CA ILE A 139 10.95 14.75 1.91
C ILE A 139 10.56 15.91 2.83
N LEU A 140 10.06 15.62 4.03
CA LEU A 140 9.70 16.65 5.01
C LEU A 140 10.90 17.55 5.34
N PHE A 141 12.10 16.97 5.45
CA PHE A 141 13.31 17.72 5.75
C PHE A 141 13.86 18.47 4.52
N GLU A 142 13.90 17.84 3.35
CA GLU A 142 14.34 18.41 2.08
C GLU A 142 13.51 19.63 1.69
N GLU A 143 12.20 19.59 1.92
CA GLU A 143 11.28 20.68 1.64
C GLU A 143 11.15 21.70 2.79
N GLY A 144 11.92 21.53 3.87
CA GLY A 144 11.95 22.45 5.01
C GLY A 144 10.65 22.49 5.83
N LYS A 145 9.86 21.42 5.80
CA LYS A 145 8.65 21.26 6.62
C LYS A 145 8.96 20.93 8.08
N ILE A 146 10.10 20.28 8.30
CA ILE A 146 10.63 19.97 9.63
C ILE A 146 12.07 20.45 9.76
N ASP A 147 12.49 20.74 11.00
CA ASP A 147 13.88 21.07 11.30
C ASP A 147 14.74 19.83 11.62
N THR A 148 16.03 20.06 11.87
CA THR A 148 16.99 18.99 12.22
C THR A 148 16.59 18.25 13.49
N GLU A 149 16.05 18.94 14.50
CA GLU A 149 15.69 18.31 15.77
C GLU A 149 14.47 17.40 15.60
N GLN A 150 13.45 17.87 14.87
CA GLN A 150 12.27 17.10 14.52
C GLN A 150 12.65 15.88 13.67
N ARG A 151 13.50 16.06 12.65
CA ARG A 151 14.02 14.95 11.84
C ARG A 151 14.69 13.89 12.71
N ASP A 152 15.59 14.30 13.61
CA ASP A 152 16.32 13.36 14.49
C ASP A 152 15.39 12.63 15.47
N LYS A 153 14.24 13.23 15.86
CA LYS A 153 13.19 12.54 16.61
C LYS A 153 12.46 11.51 15.75
N LEU A 154 12.03 11.89 14.54
CA LEU A 154 11.31 11.04 13.62
C LEU A 154 12.15 9.85 13.13
N MET A 155 13.47 10.00 13.01
CA MET A 155 14.39 8.91 12.63
C MET A 155 14.41 7.72 13.62
N LYS A 156 13.71 7.80 14.76
CA LYS A 156 13.55 6.68 15.71
C LYS A 156 12.37 5.76 15.36
N ILE A 157 11.46 6.24 14.52
CA ILE A 157 10.22 5.56 14.11
C ILE A 157 10.20 5.30 12.59
N VAL A 158 11.32 5.54 11.90
CA VAL A 158 11.38 5.32 10.46
C VAL A 158 11.54 3.85 10.13
N ILE A 159 10.86 3.43 9.08
CA ILE A 159 11.00 2.13 8.45
C ILE A 159 11.60 2.35 7.05
N ASP A 160 12.66 1.62 6.73
CA ASP A 160 13.17 1.58 5.36
C ASP A 160 12.27 0.68 4.50
N THR A 161 11.28 1.31 3.86
CA THR A 161 10.29 0.63 3.03
C THR A 161 10.82 0.21 1.67
N SER A 162 12.02 0.65 1.26
CA SER A 162 12.61 0.34 -0.05
C SER A 162 12.82 -1.16 -0.26
N LEU A 163 12.97 -1.91 0.83
CA LEU A 163 13.14 -3.36 0.85
C LEU A 163 11.84 -4.13 0.52
N TYR A 164 10.69 -3.46 0.58
CA TYR A 164 9.34 -4.05 0.44
C TYR A 164 8.64 -3.62 -0.85
N LEU A 165 9.23 -2.68 -1.59
CA LEU A 165 8.75 -2.24 -2.89
C LEU A 165 9.04 -3.32 -3.94
N SER A 166 8.06 -4.20 -4.16
CA SER A 166 8.09 -5.11 -5.31
C SER A 166 7.88 -4.33 -6.60
N PRO A 167 8.59 -4.65 -7.70
CA PRO A 167 8.10 -4.26 -9.01
C PRO A 167 6.74 -4.96 -9.22
N VAL A 168 5.69 -4.18 -9.40
CA VAL A 168 4.36 -4.69 -9.77
C VAL A 168 4.50 -5.42 -11.10
N THR A 169 4.61 -6.74 -11.08
CA THR A 169 4.32 -7.55 -12.27
C THR A 169 2.81 -7.59 -12.42
N GLU A 170 2.33 -6.85 -13.42
CA GLU A 170 0.98 -6.92 -13.94
C GLU A 170 0.55 -8.37 -14.14
N ASN A 171 -0.60 -8.73 -13.58
CA ASN A 171 -1.33 -9.90 -14.01
C ASN A 171 -2.82 -9.61 -13.90
N ASP A 172 -3.39 -9.02 -14.95
CA ASP A 172 -4.61 -9.57 -15.55
C ASP A 172 -4.80 -9.08 -17.00
N SER A 173 -5.00 -10.04 -17.93
CA SER A 173 -5.46 -9.93 -19.33
C SER A 173 -4.42 -10.12 -20.47
N ASN A 174 -4.31 -11.36 -20.94
CA ASN A 174 -3.84 -11.77 -22.29
C ASN A 174 -4.97 -11.46 -23.35
N PRO A 175 -4.75 -11.24 -24.68
CA PRO A 175 -3.83 -11.98 -25.56
C PRO A 175 -2.95 -11.20 -26.59
N GLU A 176 -1.67 -11.63 -26.67
CA GLU A 176 -0.82 -11.90 -27.86
C GLU A 176 -0.55 -10.79 -28.93
N PRO A 177 0.52 -10.91 -29.76
CA PRO A 177 1.90 -10.51 -29.47
C PRO A 177 2.41 -9.38 -30.41
N SER A 178 3.38 -8.58 -29.94
CA SER A 178 4.31 -7.90 -30.85
C SER A 178 5.69 -7.83 -30.21
N GLU A 179 6.64 -8.49 -30.87
CA GLU A 179 8.07 -8.38 -30.65
C GLU A 179 8.53 -6.92 -30.78
N SER A 180 9.36 -6.48 -29.85
CA SER A 180 10.65 -5.86 -30.18
C SER A 180 11.52 -5.80 -28.93
N THR A 181 12.61 -6.56 -29.01
CA THR A 181 13.79 -6.60 -28.16
C THR A 181 14.28 -5.22 -27.72
N ASP A 182 14.52 -5.06 -26.42
CA ASP A 182 15.70 -4.32 -25.94
C ASP A 182 16.22 -5.01 -24.68
N GLU A 183 17.46 -5.47 -24.79
CA GLU A 183 18.25 -6.12 -23.75
C GLU A 183 18.64 -5.07 -22.70
N HIS A 184 17.96 -5.06 -21.57
CA HIS A 184 18.53 -4.55 -20.33
C HIS A 184 18.78 -5.76 -19.42
N GLU A 185 20.04 -5.98 -19.06
CA GLU A 185 20.45 -6.96 -18.06
C GLU A 185 19.61 -6.75 -16.80
N ALA A 186 18.59 -7.60 -16.64
CA ALA A 186 17.78 -7.66 -15.45
C ALA A 186 18.70 -8.08 -14.30
N GLU A 187 18.87 -7.19 -13.32
CA GLU A 187 19.53 -7.52 -12.06
C GLU A 187 18.86 -8.77 -11.49
N LYS A 188 19.65 -9.83 -11.30
CA LYS A 188 19.17 -11.14 -10.88
C LYS A 188 18.82 -11.11 -9.39
N ILE A 189 17.64 -10.59 -9.06
CA ILE A 189 17.19 -10.39 -7.68
C ILE A 189 16.45 -11.65 -7.18
N ILE A 190 16.87 -12.16 -6.02
CA ILE A 190 16.23 -13.30 -5.33
C ILE A 190 15.29 -12.77 -4.24
N ASN A 191 14.02 -13.19 -4.26
CA ASN A 191 12.98 -12.85 -3.29
C ASN A 191 12.22 -14.10 -2.80
N GLY A 192 11.25 -13.91 -1.90
CA GLY A 192 10.51 -15.03 -1.27
C GLY A 192 9.58 -15.80 -2.22
N ASN A 193 9.28 -15.23 -3.39
CA ASN A 193 8.49 -15.88 -4.44
C ASN A 193 9.35 -16.51 -5.53
N THR A 194 10.67 -16.29 -5.52
CA THR A 194 11.59 -16.91 -6.47
C THR A 194 11.47 -18.44 -6.39
N ILE A 195 11.18 -19.06 -7.52
CA ILE A 195 11.12 -20.52 -7.60
C ILE A 195 12.50 -21.07 -7.94
N ILE A 196 12.73 -22.35 -7.64
CA ILE A 196 14.02 -23.00 -7.89
C ILE A 196 14.44 -22.91 -9.36
N ASN A 197 13.50 -22.95 -10.29
CA ASN A 197 13.76 -22.78 -11.70
C ASN A 197 14.34 -21.39 -12.04
N ASP A 198 13.90 -20.33 -11.36
CA ASP A 198 14.42 -18.99 -11.56
C ASP A 198 15.89 -18.89 -11.14
N LEU A 199 16.25 -19.54 -10.03
CA LEU A 199 17.63 -19.59 -9.55
C LEU A 199 18.55 -20.32 -10.54
N LEU A 200 18.08 -21.40 -11.13
CA LEU A 200 18.78 -22.11 -12.20
C LEU A 200 18.94 -21.22 -13.44
N ASN A 201 17.91 -20.47 -13.80
CA ASN A 201 17.95 -19.52 -14.92
C ASN A 201 18.88 -18.33 -14.63
N TYR A 202 19.03 -17.94 -13.36
CA TYR A 202 19.97 -16.91 -12.91
C TYR A 202 21.43 -17.39 -12.97
N GLY A 203 21.66 -18.68 -13.18
CA GLY A 203 22.99 -19.28 -13.34
C GLY A 203 23.51 -19.98 -12.07
N ILE A 204 22.68 -20.13 -11.04
CA ILE A 204 23.02 -20.94 -9.87
C ILE A 204 22.89 -22.41 -10.28
N THR A 205 23.94 -23.20 -10.08
CA THR A 205 23.93 -24.62 -10.43
C THR A 205 23.20 -25.46 -9.37
N GLU A 206 22.71 -26.64 -9.75
CA GLU A 206 22.09 -27.59 -8.80
C GLU A 206 23.04 -27.95 -7.64
N SER A 207 24.35 -27.99 -7.89
CA SER A 207 25.37 -28.24 -6.86
C SER A 207 25.44 -27.11 -5.83
N GLN A 208 25.34 -25.86 -6.26
CA GLN A 208 25.36 -24.68 -5.39
C GLN A 208 24.07 -24.56 -4.59
N LEU A 209 22.93 -24.89 -5.20
CA LEU A 209 21.66 -24.98 -4.48
C LEU A 209 21.73 -26.02 -3.37
N ILE A 210 22.29 -27.21 -3.62
CA ILE A 210 22.46 -28.25 -2.60
C ILE A 210 23.41 -27.78 -1.49
N GLU A 211 24.46 -27.02 -1.80
CA GLU A 211 25.38 -26.49 -0.79
C GLU A 211 24.69 -25.47 0.15
N VAL A 212 23.87 -24.58 -0.41
CA VAL A 212 23.18 -23.55 0.36
C VAL A 212 21.94 -24.08 1.08
N LEU A 213 21.18 -24.97 0.43
CA LEU A 213 19.91 -25.51 0.92
C LEU A 213 20.06 -26.85 1.66
N GLY A 214 21.22 -27.49 1.58
CA GLY A 214 21.51 -28.82 2.15
C GLY A 214 20.93 -30.00 1.35
N GLU A 215 19.85 -29.80 0.59
CA GLU A 215 19.21 -30.82 -0.25
C GLU A 215 18.55 -30.16 -1.47
N MET A 216 18.44 -30.89 -2.57
CA MET A 216 17.75 -30.38 -3.76
C MET A 216 16.22 -30.45 -3.56
N PRO A 217 15.48 -29.35 -3.82
CA PRO A 217 14.03 -29.37 -3.73
C PRO A 217 13.41 -30.37 -4.74
N ALA A 218 12.43 -31.15 -4.28
CA ALA A 218 11.79 -32.19 -5.09
C ALA A 218 11.01 -31.64 -6.31
N SER A 219 10.61 -30.36 -6.26
CA SER A 219 9.89 -29.67 -7.34
C SER A 219 10.63 -28.40 -7.73
N LYS A 220 10.99 -28.27 -9.01
CA LYS A 220 11.69 -27.07 -9.54
C LYS A 220 10.80 -25.82 -9.58
N ASN A 221 9.47 -25.98 -9.47
CA ASN A 221 8.50 -24.89 -9.36
C ASN A 221 8.16 -24.52 -7.91
N MET A 222 8.82 -25.15 -6.93
CA MET A 222 8.64 -24.79 -5.52
C MET A 222 9.29 -23.44 -5.25
N LYS A 223 8.64 -22.60 -4.44
CA LYS A 223 9.24 -21.36 -3.97
C LYS A 223 10.37 -21.68 -3.00
N ILE A 224 11.46 -20.93 -3.08
CA ILE A 224 12.59 -21.15 -2.18
C ILE A 224 12.22 -20.87 -0.72
N ARG A 225 11.35 -19.88 -0.47
CA ARG A 225 10.86 -19.57 0.88
C ARG A 225 10.08 -20.74 1.47
N ASP A 226 9.16 -21.32 0.70
CA ASP A 226 8.37 -22.47 1.14
C ASP A 226 9.27 -23.68 1.45
N PHE A 227 10.33 -23.89 0.66
CA PHE A 227 11.31 -24.94 0.93
C PHE A 227 12.11 -24.66 2.22
N CYS A 228 12.53 -23.41 2.44
CA CYS A 228 13.19 -23.01 3.68
C CYS A 228 12.28 -23.21 4.89
N THR A 229 10.99 -22.84 4.79
CA THR A 229 10.00 -23.05 5.84
C THR A 229 9.80 -24.54 6.13
N GLU A 230 9.71 -25.39 5.11
CA GLU A 230 9.55 -26.84 5.28
C GLU A 230 10.76 -27.47 5.98
N LYS A 231 11.97 -26.98 5.70
CA LYS A 231 13.22 -27.49 6.27
C LYS A 231 13.66 -26.79 7.56
N GLY A 232 12.91 -25.79 8.03
CA GLY A 232 13.25 -25.00 9.20
C GLY A 232 14.51 -24.14 9.02
N LEU A 233 14.81 -23.73 7.79
CA LEU A 233 15.93 -22.88 7.43
C LEU A 233 15.50 -21.40 7.42
N SER A 234 16.41 -20.50 7.82
CA SER A 234 16.18 -19.07 7.69
C SER A 234 16.26 -18.64 6.23
N PHE A 235 15.14 -18.20 5.67
CA PHE A 235 15.08 -17.72 4.29
C PHE A 235 16.00 -16.50 4.07
N SER A 236 16.16 -15.63 5.07
CA SER A 236 17.03 -14.45 4.98
C SER A 236 18.50 -14.84 4.81
N GLU A 237 18.98 -15.83 5.57
CA GLU A 237 20.35 -16.33 5.46
C GLU A 237 20.60 -17.04 4.12
N VAL A 238 19.61 -17.80 3.64
CA VAL A 238 19.65 -18.49 2.34
C VAL A 238 19.66 -17.48 1.18
N LYS A 239 18.80 -16.45 1.25
CA LYS A 239 18.75 -15.36 0.25
C LYS A 239 20.10 -14.68 0.13
N ASN A 240 20.72 -14.30 1.25
CA ASN A 240 22.01 -13.61 1.22
C ASN A 240 23.11 -14.46 0.56
N LYS A 241 23.18 -15.76 0.87
CA LYS A 241 24.16 -16.67 0.27
C LYS A 241 23.94 -16.87 -1.23
N LEU A 242 22.69 -16.97 -1.68
CA LEU A 242 22.40 -17.15 -3.10
C LEU A 242 22.65 -15.88 -3.91
N THR A 243 22.37 -14.70 -3.33
CA THR A 243 22.72 -13.42 -3.94
C THR A 243 24.23 -13.25 -4.04
N GLU A 244 25.00 -13.69 -3.04
CA GLU A 244 26.47 -13.69 -3.08
C GLU A 244 27.03 -14.57 -4.20
N LEU A 245 26.35 -15.66 -4.57
CA LEU A 245 26.74 -16.54 -5.69
C LEU A 245 26.38 -15.98 -7.08
N LEU A 246 25.52 -14.95 -7.13
CA LEU A 246 25.11 -14.30 -8.38
C LEU A 246 25.93 -13.04 -8.71
N ASN A 247 26.69 -12.54 -7.74
CA ASN A 247 27.69 -11.46 -7.90
C ASN A 247 29.07 -12.02 -8.28
#